data_AF-A0A1U7YYK1-F1
#
_entry.id   AF-A0A1U7YYK1-F1
#
_cell.length_a   1.000
_cell.length_b   1.000
_cell.length_c   1.000
_cell.angle_alpha   90.00
_cell.angle_beta   90.00
_cell.angle_gamma   90.00
#
_symmetry.space_group_name_H-M   'P 1'
#
loop_
_entity.id
_entity.type
_entity.pdbx_description
1 polymer ?
#
loop_
_entity_poly.entity_id
_entity_poly.type
_entity_poly.pdbx_seq_one_letter_code
_entity_poly.pdbx_strand_id
1 'polypeptide(L)'
;MGIEPYELDETDGNCRSLVYKGIVRVADIKFPLPYRSNSFSLLIVIVSDAVDYLSPKYLNKTLPELARVAADGVVVFSGYPGQQRAKVAELSKFGRPAKLRSSSWWMRFFVQSSLEENEVAIKKFEQAASKNSYKPACQIFHLKPLH
;
A
#
# COMPACT_ATOMS: atom_id res chain seq x y z
N MET A 1 -11.66 -12.39 20.83
CA MET A 1 -11.79 -13.50 19.86
C MET A 1 -10.62 -13.36 18.90
N GLY A 2 -9.64 -14.25 19.02
CA GLY A 2 -8.45 -14.24 18.16
C GLY A 2 -8.79 -14.91 16.83
N ILE A 3 -8.65 -14.17 15.74
CA ILE A 3 -8.67 -14.74 14.40
C ILE A 3 -7.36 -15.53 14.27
N GLU A 4 -7.46 -16.81 13.96
CA GLU A 4 -6.30 -17.65 13.71
C GLU A 4 -5.47 -17.02 12.58
N PRO A 5 -4.17 -16.74 12.79
CA PRO A 5 -3.38 -16.09 11.77
C PRO A 5 -3.29 -17.01 10.56
N TYR A 6 -3.53 -16.46 9.37
CA TYR A 6 -3.31 -17.15 8.09
C TYR A 6 -1.95 -17.88 8.12
N GLU A 7 -1.86 -19.07 7.50
CA GLU A 7 -0.58 -19.79 7.42
C GLU A 7 0.47 -18.89 6.73
N LEU A 8 1.43 -18.42 7.53
CA LEU A 8 2.54 -17.59 7.10
C LEU A 8 3.73 -18.51 6.81
N ASP A 9 3.68 -19.15 5.64
CA ASP A 9 4.60 -20.23 5.25
C ASP A 9 6.08 -19.81 5.15
N GLU A 10 6.38 -18.51 5.06
CA GLU A 10 7.75 -17.97 4.93
C GLU A 10 8.03 -16.77 5.86
N THR A 11 7.53 -16.76 7.10
CA THR A 11 7.85 -15.67 8.05
C THR A 11 8.89 -16.06 9.09
N ASP A 12 9.86 -15.17 9.31
CA ASP A 12 10.85 -15.25 10.39
C ASP A 12 10.16 -15.48 11.76
N GLY A 13 10.80 -16.24 12.64
CA GLY A 13 10.23 -16.63 13.95
C GLY A 13 9.83 -15.43 14.81
N ASN A 14 10.55 -14.32 14.69
CA ASN A 14 10.20 -13.05 15.33
C ASN A 14 8.90 -12.45 14.79
N CYS A 15 8.72 -12.44 13.47
CA CYS A 15 7.50 -11.93 12.84
C CYS A 15 6.29 -12.77 13.28
N ARG A 16 6.42 -14.09 13.27
CA ARG A 16 5.39 -15.02 13.76
C ARG A 16 5.05 -14.75 15.23
N SER A 17 6.04 -14.53 16.10
CA SER A 17 5.78 -14.17 17.50
C SER A 17 5.01 -12.85 17.64
N LEU A 18 5.29 -11.85 16.80
CA LEU A 18 4.59 -10.56 16.86
C LEU A 18 3.13 -10.68 16.40
N VAL A 19 2.87 -11.55 15.42
CA VAL A 19 1.51 -11.87 14.96
C VAL A 19 0.73 -12.58 16.07
N TYR A 20 1.29 -13.62 16.69
CA TYR A 20 0.64 -14.32 17.80
C TYR A 20 0.41 -13.44 19.03
N LYS A 21 1.29 -12.48 19.29
CA LYS A 21 1.12 -11.48 20.36
C LYS A 21 0.07 -10.41 20.01
N GLY A 22 -0.51 -10.44 18.80
CA GLY A 22 -1.51 -9.47 18.34
C GLY A 22 -0.95 -8.08 18.05
N ILE A 23 0.38 -7.94 18.02
CA ILE A 23 1.08 -6.69 17.72
C ILE A 23 1.05 -6.43 16.21
N VAL A 24 1.31 -7.47 15.42
CA VAL A 24 1.17 -7.45 13.96
C VAL A 24 -0.14 -8.11 13.59
N ARG A 25 -0.96 -7.45 12.77
CA ARG A 25 -2.19 -8.03 12.24
C ARG A 25 -2.04 -8.29 10.75
N VAL A 26 -2.47 -9.47 10.31
CA VAL A 26 -2.41 -9.90 8.92
C VAL A 26 -3.83 -9.96 8.36
N ALA A 27 -4.02 -9.42 7.15
CA ALA A 27 -5.29 -9.50 6.44
C ALA A 27 -5.03 -9.69 4.94
N ASP A 28 -5.83 -10.53 4.29
CA ASP A 28 -5.84 -10.64 2.83
C ASP A 28 -6.68 -9.49 2.24
N ILE A 29 -6.00 -8.63 1.47
CA ILE A 29 -6.59 -7.46 0.79
C ILE A 29 -7.64 -7.79 -0.28
N LYS A 30 -7.82 -9.07 -0.63
CA LYS A 30 -8.92 -9.53 -1.50
C LYS A 30 -10.26 -9.51 -0.77
N PHE A 31 -10.25 -9.56 0.56
CA PHE A 31 -11.45 -9.53 1.39
C PHE A 31 -11.58 -8.17 2.11
N PRO A 32 -12.80 -7.76 2.48
CA PRO A 32 -12.99 -6.57 3.30
C PRO A 32 -12.18 -6.67 4.59
N LEU A 33 -11.51 -5.58 4.96
CA LEU A 33 -10.68 -5.57 6.14
C LEU A 33 -11.57 -5.60 7.38
N PRO A 34 -11.30 -6.47 8.38
CA PRO A 34 -12.12 -6.62 9.58
C PRO A 34 -11.92 -5.48 10.59
N TYR A 35 -11.65 -4.26 10.10
CA TYR A 35 -11.39 -3.07 10.90
C TYR A 35 -12.48 -2.03 10.65
N ARG A 36 -12.82 -1.27 11.70
CA ARG A 36 -13.76 -0.14 11.59
C ARG A 36 -13.12 1.01 10.80
N SER A 37 -13.95 1.93 10.31
CA SER A 37 -13.42 3.16 9.71
C SER A 37 -12.56 3.93 10.70
N ASN A 38 -11.50 4.59 10.23
CA ASN A 38 -10.57 5.39 11.03
C ASN A 38 -9.92 4.64 12.21
N SER A 39 -9.79 3.31 12.12
CA SER A 39 -9.19 2.50 13.19
C SER A 39 -7.69 2.72 13.33
N PHE A 40 -7.03 3.26 12.29
CA PHE A 40 -5.59 3.46 12.27
C PHE A 40 -5.25 4.94 12.11
N SER A 41 -5.01 5.60 13.24
CA SER A 41 -4.62 7.01 13.31
C SER A 41 -3.14 7.27 13.01
N LEU A 42 -2.31 6.24 12.89
CA LEU A 42 -0.85 6.39 12.70
C LEU A 42 -0.30 5.51 11.57
N LEU A 43 -1.15 4.67 10.97
CA LEU A 43 -0.73 3.77 9.91
C LEU A 43 -0.95 4.45 8.56
N ILE A 44 0.05 5.20 8.14
CA ILE A 44 0.33 5.33 6.72
C ILE A 44 0.28 3.92 6.12
N VAL A 45 -0.76 3.61 5.35
CA VAL A 45 -0.87 2.31 4.68
C VAL A 45 0.11 2.32 3.52
N ILE A 46 1.35 1.87 3.77
CA ILE A 46 2.39 1.67 2.76
C ILE A 46 2.03 0.44 1.95
N VAL A 47 1.50 0.63 0.75
CA VAL A 47 1.38 -0.48 -0.21
C VAL A 47 2.65 -0.47 -1.06
N SER A 48 3.68 -1.17 -0.62
CA SER A 48 4.91 -1.35 -1.40
C SER A 48 4.76 -2.56 -2.31
N ASP A 49 4.96 -2.36 -3.60
CA ASP A 49 5.05 -3.35 -4.69
C ASP A 49 3.80 -4.22 -4.94
N ALA A 50 2.97 -4.49 -3.93
CA ALA A 50 1.77 -5.31 -4.03
C ALA A 50 0.69 -4.68 -4.94
N VAL A 51 0.55 -3.34 -4.95
CA VAL A 51 -0.41 -2.66 -5.85
C VAL A 51 -0.09 -2.88 -7.33
N ASP A 52 1.18 -2.99 -7.67
CA ASP A 52 1.61 -3.21 -9.05
C ASP A 52 1.19 -4.61 -9.51
N TYR A 53 1.13 -5.56 -8.59
CA TYR A 53 0.58 -6.89 -8.81
C TYR A 53 -0.94 -6.94 -8.80
N LEU A 54 -1.69 -5.89 -8.46
CA LEU A 54 -3.15 -5.94 -8.46
C LEU A 54 -3.75 -5.61 -9.84
N SER A 55 -4.80 -6.35 -10.20
CA SER A 55 -5.61 -5.99 -11.36
C SER A 55 -6.45 -4.74 -11.04
N PRO A 56 -6.86 -3.95 -12.05
CA PRO A 56 -7.71 -2.78 -11.83
C PRO A 56 -8.97 -3.09 -10.99
N LYS A 57 -9.57 -4.27 -11.18
CA LYS A 57 -10.73 -4.74 -10.40
C LYS A 57 -10.44 -4.84 -8.91
N TYR A 58 -9.25 -5.31 -8.54
CA TYR A 58 -8.85 -5.41 -7.13
C TYR A 58 -8.42 -4.05 -6.59
N LEU A 59 -7.68 -3.25 -7.36
CA LEU A 59 -7.32 -1.88 -6.96
C LEU A 59 -8.55 -1.04 -6.60
N ASN A 60 -9.61 -1.11 -7.40
CA ASN A 60 -10.88 -0.41 -7.16
C ASN A 60 -11.57 -0.80 -5.84
N LYS A 61 -11.21 -1.94 -5.25
CA LYS A 61 -11.73 -2.37 -3.94
C LYS A 61 -10.74 -2.08 -2.83
N THR A 62 -9.48 -2.45 -3.05
CA THR A 62 -8.42 -2.37 -2.04
C THR A 62 -8.12 -0.93 -1.65
N LEU A 63 -7.95 0.00 -2.61
CA LEU A 63 -7.59 1.38 -2.27
C LEU A 63 -8.66 2.12 -1.45
N PRO A 64 -9.96 2.08 -1.84
CA PRO A 64 -11.02 2.63 -1.01
C PRO A 64 -11.12 1.98 0.37
N GLU A 65 -10.90 0.67 0.45
CA GLU A 65 -10.94 -0.06 1.72
C GLU A 65 -9.79 0.32 2.64
N LEU A 66 -8.58 0.53 2.10
CA LEU A 66 -7.43 1.05 2.85
C LEU A 66 -7.67 2.50 3.30
N ALA A 67 -8.26 3.31 2.44
CA ALA A 67 -8.64 4.69 2.78
C ALA A 67 -9.71 4.75 3.87
N ARG A 68 -10.67 3.81 3.86
CA ARG A 68 -11.71 3.71 4.89
C ARG A 68 -11.13 3.46 6.28
N VAL A 69 -10.13 2.58 6.39
CA VAL A 69 -9.56 2.20 7.69
C VAL A 69 -8.49 3.18 8.19
N ALA A 70 -7.89 3.98 7.31
CA ALA A 70 -6.89 4.99 7.64
C ALA A 70 -7.54 6.31 8.06
N ALA A 71 -7.14 6.88 9.19
CA ALA A 71 -7.73 8.14 9.68
C ALA A 71 -7.13 9.39 9.00
N ASP A 72 -5.83 9.40 8.74
CA ASP A 72 -5.10 10.58 8.25
C ASP A 72 -4.78 10.55 6.75
N GLY A 73 -4.97 9.39 6.10
CA GLY A 73 -4.68 9.19 4.68
C GLY A 73 -3.86 7.93 4.39
N VAL A 74 -3.62 7.69 3.11
CA VAL A 74 -2.94 6.50 2.57
C VAL A 74 -1.69 6.93 1.81
N VAL A 75 -0.58 6.19 1.90
CA VAL A 75 0.61 6.47 1.08
C VAL A 75 0.93 5.29 0.19
N VAL A 76 0.82 5.50 -1.13
CA VAL A 76 1.05 4.44 -2.12
C VAL A 76 2.47 4.53 -2.64
N PHE A 77 3.17 3.39 -2.66
CA PHE A 77 4.50 3.23 -3.25
C PHE A 77 4.36 2.34 -4.49
N SER A 78 4.69 2.87 -5.66
CA SER A 78 4.58 2.13 -6.94
C SER A 78 5.84 2.28 -7.77
N GLY A 79 6.26 1.21 -8.44
CA GLY A 79 7.47 1.24 -9.27
C GLY A 79 7.32 2.15 -10.50
N TYR A 80 8.43 2.70 -10.99
CA TYR A 80 8.43 3.47 -12.24
C TYR A 80 8.29 2.56 -13.47
N PRO A 81 7.39 2.86 -14.42
CA PRO A 81 7.35 2.14 -15.68
C PRO A 81 8.69 2.27 -16.42
N GLY A 82 9.21 1.16 -16.93
CA GLY A 82 10.47 1.12 -17.68
C GLY A 82 11.75 0.95 -16.85
N GLN A 83 11.72 1.09 -15.53
CA GLN A 83 12.89 0.86 -14.67
C GLN A 83 13.03 -0.59 -14.16
N GLN A 84 11.95 -1.36 -14.13
CA GLN A 84 11.92 -2.72 -13.60
C GLN A 84 11.37 -3.68 -14.66
N ARG A 85 12.24 -4.49 -15.28
CA ARG A 85 11.82 -5.76 -15.89
C ARG A 85 11.60 -6.72 -14.72
N ALA A 86 10.36 -7.18 -14.52
CA ALA A 86 10.00 -8.10 -13.45
C ALA A 86 11.06 -9.23 -13.37
N LYS A 87 11.74 -9.35 -12.23
CA LYS A 87 12.68 -10.46 -12.03
C LYS A 87 11.88 -11.75 -12.19
N VAL A 88 12.35 -12.65 -13.05
CA VAL A 88 11.66 -13.92 -13.36
C VAL A 88 11.33 -14.72 -12.08
N ALA A 89 12.11 -14.51 -11.01
CA ALA A 89 11.87 -15.08 -9.68
C ALA A 89 10.61 -14.56 -8.94
N GLU A 90 10.06 -13.39 -9.27
CA GLU A 90 8.82 -12.88 -8.67
C GLU A 90 7.56 -13.38 -9.40
N LEU A 91 7.70 -13.84 -10.65
CA LEU A 91 6.60 -14.44 -11.41
C LEU A 91 6.10 -15.73 -10.76
N SER A 92 6.99 -16.52 -10.14
CA SER A 92 6.61 -17.76 -9.45
C SER A 92 5.83 -17.52 -8.16
N LYS A 93 6.04 -16.39 -7.47
CA LYS A 93 5.36 -16.07 -6.21
C LYS A 93 3.96 -15.46 -6.41
N PHE A 94 3.77 -14.66 -7.46
CA PHE A 94 2.52 -13.91 -7.66
C PHE A 94 1.69 -14.34 -8.88
N GLY A 95 2.20 -15.26 -9.70
CA GLY A 95 1.50 -15.85 -10.85
C GLY A 95 1.22 -14.89 -12.02
N ARG A 96 1.51 -13.59 -11.88
CA ARG A 96 1.37 -12.56 -12.92
C ARG A 96 2.46 -11.51 -12.79
N PRO A 97 2.94 -10.94 -13.92
CA PRO A 97 3.92 -9.85 -13.88
C PRO A 97 3.35 -8.61 -13.20
N ALA A 98 4.20 -7.88 -12.46
CA ALA A 98 3.87 -6.56 -11.95
C ALA A 98 3.48 -5.64 -13.11
N LYS A 99 2.34 -4.97 -12.98
CA LYS A 99 1.88 -3.95 -13.94
C LYS A 99 2.23 -2.57 -13.40
N LEU A 100 3.45 -2.13 -13.71
CA LEU A 100 3.92 -0.79 -13.39
C LEU A 100 3.10 0.25 -14.16
N ARG A 101 2.57 1.24 -13.45
CA ARG A 101 1.69 2.28 -13.99
C ARG A 101 2.38 3.63 -13.93
N SER A 102 2.12 4.49 -14.91
CA SER A 102 2.64 5.85 -14.90
C SER A 102 1.94 6.69 -13.83
N SER A 103 2.61 7.75 -13.38
CA SER A 103 2.03 8.72 -12.44
C SER A 103 0.72 9.29 -12.97
N SER A 104 0.65 9.62 -14.26
CA SER A 104 -0.59 10.09 -14.90
C SER A 104 -1.74 9.08 -14.86
N TRP A 105 -1.44 7.77 -14.89
CA TRP A 105 -2.46 6.73 -14.73
C TRP A 105 -2.95 6.70 -13.28
N TRP A 106 -2.02 6.74 -12.31
CA TRP A 106 -2.32 6.77 -10.88
C TRP A 106 -3.20 7.98 -10.51
N MET A 107 -2.85 9.17 -11.00
CA MET A 107 -3.64 10.38 -10.75
C MET A 107 -5.09 10.25 -11.24
N ARG A 108 -5.30 9.73 -12.46
CA ARG A 108 -6.66 9.48 -12.97
C ARG A 108 -7.41 8.46 -12.12
N PHE A 109 -6.71 7.42 -11.66
CA PHE A 109 -7.28 6.38 -10.83
C PHE A 109 -7.72 6.91 -9.46
N PHE A 110 -6.91 7.75 -8.82
CA PHE A 110 -7.22 8.33 -7.51
C PHE A 110 -8.47 9.20 -7.57
N VAL A 111 -8.58 10.07 -8.58
CA VAL A 111 -9.77 10.89 -8.81
C VAL A 111 -11.03 10.01 -8.98
N GLN A 112 -10.94 8.92 -9.74
CA GLN A 112 -12.04 7.97 -9.90
C GLN A 112 -12.41 7.23 -8.60
N SER A 113 -11.48 7.14 -7.66
CA SER A 113 -11.63 6.44 -6.39
C SER A 113 -11.98 7.36 -5.22
N SER A 114 -12.33 8.63 -5.49
CA SER A 114 -12.58 9.65 -4.46
C SER A 114 -11.39 9.84 -3.52
N LEU A 115 -10.17 9.80 -4.06
CA LEU A 115 -8.93 10.09 -3.37
C LEU A 115 -8.23 11.28 -4.04
N GLU A 116 -7.70 12.18 -3.23
CA GLU A 116 -6.91 13.33 -3.70
C GLU A 116 -5.53 13.36 -3.05
N GLU A 117 -4.59 14.04 -3.68
CA GLU A 117 -3.25 14.20 -3.12
C GLU A 117 -3.27 15.12 -1.90
N ASN A 118 -2.57 14.71 -0.85
CA ASN A 118 -2.41 15.48 0.37
C ASN A 118 -1.17 16.39 0.23
N GLU A 119 -1.37 17.59 -0.34
CA GLU A 119 -0.30 18.57 -0.55
C GLU A 119 0.51 18.90 0.72
N VAL A 120 -0.15 18.92 1.89
CA VAL A 120 0.51 19.20 3.16
C VAL A 120 1.48 18.08 3.52
N ALA A 121 1.05 16.82 3.36
CA ALA A 121 1.90 15.66 3.59
C ALA A 121 3.05 15.59 2.58
N ILE A 122 2.79 15.91 1.31
CA ILE A 122 3.80 15.95 0.24
C ILE A 122 4.89 16.96 0.60
N LYS A 123 4.53 18.21 0.92
CA LYS A 123 5.51 19.25 1.28
C LYS A 123 6.36 18.87 2.49
N LYS A 124 5.75 18.26 3.52
CA LYS A 124 6.48 17.76 4.70
C LYS A 124 7.45 16.64 4.32
N PHE A 125 7.02 15.72 3.46
CA PHE A 125 7.85 14.64 2.97
C PHE A 125 9.04 15.17 2.16
N GLU A 126 8.81 16.08 1.21
CA GLU A 126 9.85 16.69 0.39
C GLU A 126 10.89 17.43 1.25
N GLN A 127 10.43 18.17 2.26
CA GLN A 127 11.33 18.84 3.21
C GLN A 127 12.22 17.83 3.97
N ALA A 128 11.63 16.72 4.45
CA ALA A 128 12.36 15.67 5.14
C ALA A 128 13.30 14.89 4.20
N ALA A 129 12.85 14.60 2.98
CA ALA A 129 13.64 13.91 1.97
C ALA A 129 14.86 14.73 1.56
N SER A 130 14.68 16.04 1.33
CA SER A 130 15.77 16.97 1.04
C SER A 130 16.79 17.03 2.18
N LYS A 131 16.33 17.14 3.44
CA LYS A 131 17.21 17.15 4.62
C LYS A 131 18.08 15.89 4.73
N ASN A 132 17.54 14.74 4.32
CA ASN A 132 18.23 13.45 4.41
C ASN A 132 18.92 13.05 3.09
N SER A 133 18.92 13.91 2.07
CA SER A 133 19.37 13.57 0.70
C SER A 133 18.73 12.30 0.14
N TYR A 134 17.49 12.00 0.56
CA TYR A 134 16.75 10.82 0.14
C TYR A 134 16.23 11.01 -1.28
N LYS A 135 16.59 10.07 -2.17
CA LYS A 135 16.11 10.02 -3.55
C LYS A 135 15.23 8.78 -3.71
N PRO A 136 13.91 8.93 -3.90
CA PRO A 136 13.03 7.79 -4.04
C PRO A 136 13.32 7.05 -5.35
N ALA A 137 13.40 5.72 -5.27
CA ALA A 137 13.52 4.83 -6.43
C ALA A 137 12.15 4.39 -6.97
N CYS A 138 11.06 4.94 -6.43
CA CYS A 138 9.67 4.63 -6.78
C CYS A 138 8.83 5.90 -6.76
N GLN A 139 7.62 5.79 -7.29
CA GLN A 139 6.58 6.81 -7.22
C GLN A 139 5.92 6.74 -5.84
N ILE A 140 5.85 7.87 -5.14
CA ILE A 140 5.27 7.99 -3.81
C ILE A 140 4.09 8.95 -3.90
N PHE A 141 2.90 8.48 -3.51
CA PHE A 141 1.68 9.29 -3.53
C PHE A 141 1.10 9.38 -2.12
N HIS A 142 0.99 10.59 -1.58
CA HIS A 142 0.31 10.83 -0.32
C HIS A 142 -1.14 11.19 -0.63
N LEU A 143 -2.08 10.37 -0.18
CA LEU A 143 -3.51 10.46 -0.52
C LEU A 143 -4.35 10.73 0.73
N LYS A 144 -5.44 11.46 0.54
CA LYS A 144 -6.51 11.63 1.53
C LYS A 144 -7.88 11.38 0.88
N PRO A 145 -8.88 10.92 1.66
CA PRO A 145 -10.25 10.81 1.19
C PRO A 145 -10.79 12.15 0.70
N LEU A 146 -11.56 12.12 -0.39
CA LEU A 146 -12.33 13.25 -0.89
C LEU A 146 -13.61 13.34 -0.04
N HIS A 147 -13.52 14.05 1.11
CA HIS A 147 -14.53 14.24 2.18
C HIS A 147 -14.51 13.19 3.30
#